data_AF-A0AA38F5L8-F1
#
_entry.id   AF-A0AA38F5L8-F1
#
_cell.length_a   1.000
_cell.length_b   1.000
_cell.length_c   1.000
_cell.angle_alpha   90.00
_cell.angle_beta   90.00
_cell.angle_gamma   90.00
#
_symmetry.space_group_name_H-M   'P 1'
#
loop_
_entity.id
_entity.type
_entity.pdbx_description
1 polymer ?
#
loop_
_entity_poly.entity_id
_entity_poly.type
_entity_poly.pdbx_seq_one_letter_code
_entity_poly.pdbx_strand_id
1 'polypeptide(L)'
;GNGLVPIVEPNIILDGDHSINKILQIAKKVWVEIFFYLAQNNVVFKGILLKPSMITPGAEYKEKTTPQKVVEYTLNMLKRRVPPIIT
;
A
#
# COMPACT_ATOMS: atom_id res chain seq x y z
N GLY A 1 24.55 -5.51 6.26
CA GLY A 1 23.83 -4.96 5.09
C GLY A 1 24.75 -4.00 4.37
N ASN A 2 24.77 -4.01 3.04
CA ASN A 2 25.72 -3.30 2.17
C ASN A 2 25.54 -1.76 2.13
N GLY A 3 25.06 -1.13 3.20
CA GLY A 3 24.81 0.33 3.27
C GLY A 3 23.69 0.85 2.37
N LEU A 4 22.92 -0.03 1.71
CA LEU A 4 21.82 0.34 0.83
C LEU A 4 20.49 0.45 1.60
N VAL A 5 19.68 1.44 1.22
CA VAL A 5 18.32 1.63 1.71
C VAL A 5 17.35 0.86 0.80
N PRO A 6 16.74 -0.25 1.24
CA PRO A 6 15.73 -0.97 0.45
C PRO A 6 14.46 -0.13 0.25
N ILE A 7 13.90 -0.21 -0.97
CA ILE A 7 12.57 0.31 -1.29
C ILE A 7 11.60 -0.88 -1.31
N VAL A 8 10.49 -0.75 -0.58
CA VAL A 8 9.39 -1.72 -0.56
C VAL A 8 8.23 -1.15 -1.39
N GLU A 9 7.97 -1.76 -2.55
CA GLU A 9 6.96 -1.34 -3.51
C GLU A 9 5.87 -2.40 -3.69
N PRO A 10 4.81 -2.40 -2.85
CA PRO A 10 3.64 -3.21 -3.12
C PRO A 10 2.80 -2.59 -4.23
N ASN A 11 2.96 -3.12 -5.44
CA ASN A 11 2.17 -2.69 -6.57
C ASN A 11 0.88 -3.50 -6.68
N ILE A 12 -0.27 -2.84 -6.57
CA ILE A 12 -1.59 -3.45 -6.78
C ILE A 12 -2.02 -3.14 -8.21
N ILE A 13 -2.16 -4.19 -9.02
CA ILE A 13 -2.59 -4.09 -10.42
C ILE A 13 -4.06 -3.63 -10.45
N LEU A 14 -4.34 -2.61 -11.24
CA LEU A 14 -5.64 -1.94 -11.33
C LEU A 14 -6.50 -2.46 -12.49
N ASP A 15 -6.11 -3.55 -13.14
CA ASP A 15 -6.88 -4.11 -14.25
C ASP A 15 -8.22 -4.66 -13.75
N GLY A 16 -9.26 -4.52 -14.58
CA GLY A 16 -10.59 -5.05 -14.33
C GLY A 16 -11.59 -4.11 -13.62
N ASP A 17 -12.79 -4.65 -13.40
CA ASP A 17 -13.97 -3.96 -12.86
C ASP A 17 -14.05 -4.08 -11.33
N HIS A 18 -13.10 -3.45 -10.63
CA HIS A 18 -13.00 -3.51 -9.18
C HIS A 18 -13.31 -2.17 -8.51
N SER A 19 -14.22 -2.19 -7.54
CA SER A 19 -14.51 -0.99 -6.75
C SER A 19 -13.33 -0.58 -5.87
N ILE A 20 -13.25 0.71 -5.53
CA ILE A 20 -12.24 1.25 -4.61
C ILE A 20 -12.25 0.54 -3.24
N ASN A 21 -13.42 0.06 -2.80
CA ASN A 21 -13.57 -0.72 -1.57
C ASN A 21 -12.88 -2.09 -1.69
N LYS A 22 -13.02 -2.77 -2.83
CA LYS A 22 -12.35 -4.05 -3.07
C LYS A 22 -10.84 -3.86 -3.08
N ILE A 23 -10.34 -2.84 -3.78
CA ILE A 23 -8.91 -2.50 -3.81
C ILE A 23 -8.38 -2.18 -2.41
N LEU A 24 -9.11 -1.40 -1.61
CA LEU A 24 -8.75 -1.13 -0.21
C LEU A 24 -8.62 -2.41 0.63
N GLN A 25 -9.52 -3.37 0.46
CA GLN A 25 -9.47 -4.64 1.22
C GLN A 25 -8.27 -5.50 0.81
N ILE A 26 -7.97 -5.57 -0.49
CA ILE A 26 -6.78 -6.28 -0.98
C ILE A 26 -5.50 -5.60 -0.48
N ALA A 27 -5.42 -4.27 -0.59
CA ALA A 27 -4.28 -3.51 -0.09
C ALA A 27 -4.00 -3.79 1.38
N LYS A 28 -5.05 -3.79 2.22
CA LYS A 28 -4.91 -4.10 3.66
C LYS A 28 -4.29 -5.47 3.91
N LYS A 29 -4.64 -6.50 3.11
CA LYS A 29 -4.08 -7.85 3.25
C LYS A 29 -2.62 -7.88 2.82
N VAL A 30 -2.32 -7.30 1.66
CA VAL A 30 -0.95 -7.22 1.12
C VAL A 30 0.01 -6.54 2.11
N TRP A 31 -0.40 -5.40 2.69
CA TRP A 31 0.43 -4.69 3.67
C TRP A 31 0.68 -5.48 4.96
N VAL A 32 -0.32 -6.25 5.43
CA VAL A 32 -0.15 -7.11 6.61
C VAL A 32 0.91 -8.19 6.34
N GLU A 33 0.81 -8.86 5.20
CA GLU A 33 1.77 -9.90 4.81
C GLU A 33 3.18 -9.32 4.64
N ILE A 34 3.31 -8.15 4.01
CA ILE A 34 4.62 -7.50 3.83
C ILE A 34 5.27 -7.21 5.17
N PHE A 35 4.57 -6.57 6.11
CA PHE A 35 5.16 -6.29 7.41
C PHE A 35 5.45 -7.54 8.22
N PHE A 36 4.62 -8.58 8.07
CA PHE A 36 4.89 -9.89 8.66
C PHE A 36 6.22 -10.46 8.13
N TYR A 37 6.41 -10.54 6.81
CA TYR A 37 7.64 -11.07 6.23
C TYR A 37 8.87 -10.18 6.47
N LEU A 38 8.72 -8.84 6.47
CA LEU A 38 9.82 -7.94 6.82
C LEU A 38 10.28 -8.17 8.28
N ALA A 39 9.33 -8.35 9.20
CA ALA A 39 9.64 -8.67 10.59
C ALA A 39 10.30 -10.05 10.74
N GLN A 40 9.76 -11.08 10.07
CA GLN A 40 10.35 -12.43 10.09
C GLN A 40 11.79 -12.48 9.56
N ASN A 41 12.13 -11.60 8.62
CA ASN A 41 13.47 -11.51 8.05
C ASN A 41 14.39 -10.50 8.78
N ASN A 42 14.00 -10.04 9.97
CA ASN A 42 14.76 -9.08 10.78
C ASN A 42 15.12 -7.77 10.04
N VAL A 43 14.24 -7.31 9.14
CA VAL A 43 14.43 -6.04 8.43
C VAL A 43 14.20 -4.87 9.38
N VAL A 44 15.17 -3.97 9.48
CA VAL A 44 15.06 -2.75 10.30
C VAL A 44 14.18 -1.73 9.58
N PHE A 45 12.97 -1.50 10.10
CA PHE A 45 11.99 -0.59 9.47
C PHE A 45 12.48 0.86 9.35
N LYS A 46 13.36 1.31 10.25
CA LYS A 46 13.98 2.65 10.15
C LYS A 46 14.87 2.81 8.90
N GLY A 47 15.27 1.71 8.28
CA GLY A 47 16.16 1.69 7.11
C GLY A 47 15.44 1.39 5.80
N ILE A 48 14.12 1.46 5.72
CA ILE A 48 13.37 1.18 4.48
C ILE A 48 12.64 2.44 3.99
N LEU A 49 12.49 2.55 2.67
CA LEU A 49 11.60 3.50 2.00
C LEU A 49 10.38 2.75 1.46
N LEU A 50 9.20 3.36 1.52
CA LEU A 50 7.98 2.78 0.95
C LEU A 50 7.62 3.47 -0.36
N LYS A 51 7.19 2.68 -1.34
CA LYS A 51 6.57 3.16 -2.57
C LYS A 51 5.18 2.52 -2.71
N PRO A 52 4.17 3.02 -1.97
CA PRO A 52 2.82 2.47 -2.01
C PRO A 52 2.10 2.82 -3.32
N SER A 53 1.25 1.91 -3.83
CA SER A 53 0.20 2.29 -4.79
C SER A 53 -0.88 3.14 -4.12
N MET A 54 -1.47 4.06 -4.89
CA MET A 54 -2.70 4.75 -4.47
C MET A 54 -3.90 3.78 -4.47
N ILE A 55 -4.90 4.08 -3.65
CA ILE A 55 -6.15 3.31 -3.61
C ILE A 55 -7.14 3.92 -4.58
N THR A 56 -7.19 3.36 -5.79
CA THR A 56 -8.11 3.77 -6.86
C THR A 56 -9.02 2.59 -7.25
N PRO A 57 -10.19 2.84 -7.87
CA PRO A 57 -10.91 1.80 -8.58
C PRO A 57 -10.06 1.17 -9.70
N GLY A 58 -10.48 0.00 -10.16
CA GLY A 58 -9.91 -0.62 -11.34
C GLY A 58 -10.20 0.18 -12.62
N ALA A 59 -9.39 -0.02 -13.65
CA ALA A 59 -9.40 0.73 -14.90
C ALA A 59 -10.73 0.61 -15.66
N GLU A 60 -11.44 -0.51 -15.49
CA GLU A 60 -12.73 -0.78 -16.15
C GLU A 60 -13.94 -0.46 -15.25
N TYR A 61 -13.70 0.00 -14.01
CA TYR A 61 -14.76 0.26 -13.05
C TYR A 61 -15.63 1.45 -13.48
N LYS A 62 -16.93 1.21 -13.63
CA LYS A 62 -17.88 2.16 -14.26
C LYS A 62 -18.06 3.46 -13.47
N GLU A 63 -18.01 3.40 -12.14
CA GLU A 63 -18.19 4.59 -11.31
C GLU A 63 -16.86 5.31 -11.08
N LYS A 64 -16.77 6.55 -11.56
CA LYS A 64 -15.58 7.38 -11.34
C LYS A 64 -15.48 7.78 -9.87
N THR A 65 -14.25 7.77 -9.35
CA THR A 65 -13.93 8.30 -8.03
C THR A 65 -13.35 9.70 -8.14
N THR A 66 -13.52 10.54 -7.11
CA THR A 66 -12.87 11.85 -7.05
C THR A 66 -11.45 11.72 -6.49
N PRO A 67 -10.53 12.64 -6.84
CA PRO A 67 -9.20 12.69 -6.24
C PRO A 67 -9.23 12.76 -4.70
N GLN A 68 -10.19 13.51 -4.14
CA GLN A 68 -10.38 13.63 -2.69
C GLN A 68 -10.67 12.26 -2.04
N LYS A 69 -11.52 11.45 -2.68
CA LYS A 69 -11.85 10.11 -2.21
C LYS A 69 -10.66 9.15 -2.33
N VAL A 70 -9.86 9.26 -3.39
CA VAL A 70 -8.59 8.49 -3.52
C VAL A 70 -7.63 8.84 -2.39
N VAL A 71 -7.44 10.12 -2.09
CA VAL A 71 -6.57 10.59 -1.01
C VAL A 71 -7.07 10.08 0.34
N GLU A 72 -8.38 10.19 0.62
CA GLU A 72 -8.96 9.70 1.87
C GLU A 72 -8.70 8.21 2.06
N TYR A 73 -8.97 7.39 1.04
CA TYR A 73 -8.78 5.94 1.11
C TYR A 73 -7.30 5.57 1.26
N THR A 74 -6.42 6.25 0.51
CA THR A 74 -4.98 6.00 0.54
C THR A 74 -4.40 6.37 1.91
N LEU A 75 -4.68 7.57 2.42
CA LEU A 75 -4.18 8.01 3.72
C LEU A 75 -4.75 7.17 4.87
N ASN A 76 -6.04 6.81 4.82
CA ASN A 76 -6.64 5.94 5.83
C ASN A 76 -5.99 4.55 5.86
N MET A 77 -5.62 4.00 4.70
CA MET A 77 -4.91 2.73 4.61
C MET A 77 -3.50 2.85 5.20
N LEU A 78 -2.72 3.83 4.73
CA LEU A 78 -1.34 4.04 5.17
C LEU A 78 -1.27 4.30 6.68
N LYS A 79 -2.06 5.22 7.22
CA LYS A 79 -2.07 5.53 8.66
C LYS A 79 -2.40 4.33 9.55
N ARG A 80 -3.20 3.38 9.05
CA ARG A 80 -3.61 2.19 9.83
C ARG A 80 -2.64 1.02 9.69
N ARG A 81 -1.83 0.98 8.64
CA ARG A 81 -1.02 -0.21 8.28
C ARG A 81 0.47 0.05 8.26
N VAL A 82 0.91 1.29 8.06
CA VAL A 82 2.32 1.66 8.02
C VAL A 82 2.74 2.17 9.41
N PRO A 83 3.72 1.52 10.07
CA PRO A 83 4.31 2.02 11.29
C PRO A 83 4.87 3.46 11.12
N PRO A 84 4.66 4.37 12.10
CA PRO A 84 5.16 5.75 12.03
C PRO A 84 6.68 5.90 11.93
N ILE A 85 7.43 4.83 12.22
CA ILE A 85 8.90 4.80 12.20
C ILE A 85 9.47 4.72 10.77
N ILE A 86 8.61 4.50 9.77
CA ILE A 86 9.01 4.42 8.37
C ILE A 86 8.84 5.80 7.74
N THR A 87 9.89 6.28 7.07
CA THR A 87 10.03 7.64 6.51
C THR A 87 10.33 7.62 5.03
#